data_AF-A0A961TTY0-F1
#
_entry.id   AF-A0A961TTY0-F1
#
_cell.length_a   1.000
_cell.length_b   1.000
_cell.length_c   1.000
_cell.angle_alpha   90.00
_cell.angle_beta   90.00
_cell.angle_gamma   90.00
#
_symmetry.space_group_name_H-M   'P 1'
#
loop_
_entity.id
_entity.type
_entity.pdbx_description
1 polymer ?
#
loop_
_entity_poly.entity_id
_entity_poly.type
_entity_poly.pdbx_seq_one_letter_code
_entity_poly.pdbx_strand_id
1 'polypeptide(L)'
;MPDRIAHAQERRVITALILDLIAISNALNAEDGMMHVDLYVIGCAVLMGQLENRPMNARKISHYVGAPRSTVIRKLQQLMESGVVVKAEGNTFRIDPDWLNRSMPRSKLDRLKRRILRSAVELNKLSKVG
;
A
#
# COMPACT_ATOMS: atom_id res chain seq x y z
N MET A 1 -1.28 7.42 -37.08
CA MET A 1 -0.68 6.20 -36.50
C MET A 1 -0.85 6.30 -34.99
N PRO A 2 -1.25 5.24 -34.28
CA PRO A 2 -1.32 5.31 -32.81
C PRO A 2 0.07 5.59 -32.26
N ASP A 3 0.16 6.53 -31.31
CA ASP A 3 1.43 6.91 -30.70
C ASP A 3 2.10 5.70 -30.04
N ARG A 4 3.34 5.43 -30.42
CA ARG A 4 4.11 4.30 -29.87
C ARG A 4 4.54 4.64 -28.45
N ILE A 5 4.00 3.92 -27.46
CA ILE A 5 4.37 4.08 -26.07
C ILE A 5 5.82 3.59 -25.87
N ALA A 6 6.72 4.48 -25.45
CA ALA A 6 8.09 4.13 -25.11
C ALA A 6 8.13 3.15 -23.91
N HIS A 7 9.00 2.14 -23.98
CA HIS A 7 9.12 1.07 -22.96
C HIS A 7 7.80 0.34 -22.66
N ALA A 8 7.00 0.08 -23.71
CA ALA A 8 5.65 -0.49 -23.55
C ALA A 8 5.66 -1.85 -22.80
N GLN A 9 6.69 -2.68 -23.00
CA GLN A 9 6.77 -3.99 -22.33
C GLN A 9 7.09 -3.84 -20.85
N GLU A 10 8.06 -3.01 -20.48
CA GLU A 10 8.41 -2.73 -19.08
C GLU A 10 7.24 -2.07 -18.36
N ARG A 11 6.60 -1.08 -19.00
CA ARG A 11 5.39 -0.41 -18.48
C ARG A 11 4.25 -1.39 -18.28
N ARG A 12 4.08 -2.37 -19.17
CA ARG A 12 3.06 -3.43 -19.02
C ARG A 12 3.32 -4.28 -17.78
N VAL A 13 4.56 -4.73 -17.56
CA VAL A 13 4.90 -5.55 -16.39
C VAL A 13 4.69 -4.77 -15.09
N ILE A 14 5.16 -3.52 -15.03
CA ILE A 14 4.98 -2.65 -13.84
C ILE A 14 3.50 -2.39 -13.56
N THR A 15 2.73 -2.04 -14.59
CA THR A 15 1.29 -1.75 -14.44
C THR A 15 0.53 -2.99 -13.99
N ALA A 16 0.85 -4.16 -14.55
CA ALA A 16 0.25 -5.43 -14.11
C ALA A 16 0.57 -5.75 -12.65
N LEU A 17 1.81 -5.51 -12.20
CA LEU A 17 2.19 -5.67 -10.80
C LEU A 17 1.36 -4.73 -9.90
N ILE A 18 1.26 -3.44 -10.24
CA ILE A 18 0.49 -2.46 -9.46
C ILE A 18 -0.98 -2.88 -9.36
N LEU A 19 -1.59 -3.26 -10.49
CA LEU A 19 -2.98 -3.70 -10.51
C LEU A 19 -3.18 -4.95 -9.66
N ASP A 20 -2.26 -5.92 -9.69
CA ASP A 20 -2.36 -7.12 -8.85
C ASP A 20 -2.18 -6.81 -7.36
N LEU A 21 -1.29 -5.89 -7.00
CA LEU A 21 -1.12 -5.45 -5.61
C LEU A 21 -2.41 -4.78 -5.11
N ILE A 22 -3.02 -3.91 -5.92
CA ILE A 22 -4.30 -3.27 -5.59
C ILE A 22 -5.43 -4.30 -5.52
N ALA A 23 -5.53 -5.20 -6.49
CA ALA A 23 -6.59 -6.21 -6.57
C ALA A 23 -6.50 -7.21 -5.42
N ILE A 24 -5.29 -7.64 -5.05
CA ILE A 24 -5.09 -8.42 -3.83
C ILE A 24 -5.61 -7.60 -2.66
N SER A 25 -5.06 -6.40 -2.40
CA SER A 25 -5.48 -5.54 -1.30
C SER A 25 -7.01 -5.32 -1.24
N ASN A 26 -7.69 -5.10 -2.36
CA ASN A 26 -9.15 -4.93 -2.41
C ASN A 26 -9.90 -6.22 -2.07
N ALA A 27 -9.47 -7.37 -2.61
CA ALA A 27 -10.05 -8.67 -2.26
C ALA A 27 -9.88 -9.00 -0.76
N LEU A 28 -8.93 -8.36 -0.08
CA LEU A 28 -8.71 -8.52 1.36
C LEU A 28 -9.60 -7.63 2.22
N ASN A 29 -10.20 -6.59 1.64
CA ASN A 29 -11.09 -5.64 2.31
C ASN A 29 -12.56 -5.81 1.83
N ALA A 30 -12.88 -6.92 1.14
CA ALA A 30 -14.16 -7.12 0.47
C ALA A 30 -15.38 -7.14 1.41
N GLU A 31 -15.20 -7.34 2.71
CA GLU A 31 -16.27 -7.22 3.72
C GLU A 31 -16.58 -5.75 4.07
N ASP A 32 -15.64 -4.81 3.86
CA ASP A 32 -15.76 -3.39 4.23
C ASP A 32 -15.90 -2.44 3.00
N GLY A 33 -16.00 -2.99 1.79
CA GLY A 33 -16.12 -2.24 0.53
C GLY A 33 -14.78 -1.93 -0.16
N MET A 34 -14.82 -1.21 -1.28
CA MET A 34 -13.59 -0.82 -2.01
C MET A 34 -12.74 0.09 -1.12
N MET A 35 -11.56 -0.38 -0.70
CA MET A 35 -10.60 0.49 -0.03
C MET A 35 -10.11 1.54 -1.02
N HIS A 36 -10.37 2.82 -0.73
CA HIS A 36 -9.81 3.92 -1.53
C HIS A 36 -8.28 3.84 -1.48
N VAL A 37 -7.62 3.88 -2.63
CA VAL A 37 -6.13 3.84 -2.78
C VAL A 37 -5.46 4.81 -1.81
N ASP A 38 -6.07 5.98 -1.66
CA ASP A 38 -5.75 7.04 -0.73
C ASP A 38 -5.67 6.64 0.75
N LEU A 39 -6.58 5.79 1.22
CA LEU A 39 -6.58 5.25 2.59
C LEU A 39 -5.52 4.17 2.73
N TYR A 40 -5.36 3.32 1.70
CA TYR A 40 -4.34 2.29 1.68
C TYR A 40 -2.93 2.88 1.82
N VAL A 41 -2.62 3.93 1.06
CA VAL A 41 -1.30 4.60 1.11
C VAL A 41 -1.01 5.17 2.51
N ILE A 42 -2.01 5.77 3.17
CA ILE A 42 -1.86 6.28 4.54
C ILE A 42 -1.69 5.14 5.55
N GLY A 43 -2.48 4.07 5.43
CA GLY A 43 -2.35 2.88 6.27
C GLY A 43 -0.96 2.24 6.13
N CYS A 44 -0.44 2.12 4.91
CA CYS A 44 0.93 1.66 4.66
C CYS A 44 1.97 2.57 5.31
N ALA A 45 1.82 3.89 5.27
CA ALA A 45 2.75 4.81 5.93
C ALA A 45 2.76 4.63 7.45
N VAL A 46 1.58 4.46 8.07
CA VAL A 46 1.45 4.16 9.51
C VAL A 46 2.12 2.82 9.84
N LEU A 47 1.83 1.77 9.06
CA LEU A 47 2.39 0.45 9.25
C LEU A 47 3.92 0.45 9.12
N MET A 48 4.46 1.13 8.10
CA MET A 48 5.91 1.26 7.92
C MET A 48 6.57 1.90 9.14
N GLY A 49 6.01 3.00 9.64
CA GLY A 49 6.51 3.63 10.87
C GLY A 49 6.47 2.71 12.09
N GLN A 50 5.41 1.91 12.22
CA GLN A 50 5.31 0.92 13.30
C GLN A 50 6.37 -0.19 13.16
N LEU A 51 6.56 -0.74 11.97
CA LEU A 51 7.54 -1.81 11.70
C LEU A 51 8.99 -1.33 11.85
N GLU A 52 9.26 -0.05 11.56
CA GLU A 52 10.58 0.56 11.72
C GLU A 52 10.86 1.07 13.15
N ASN A 53 9.94 0.88 14.10
CA ASN A 53 10.00 1.51 15.44
C ASN A 53 10.14 3.04 15.37
N ARG A 54 9.51 3.66 14.38
CA ARG A 54 9.44 5.10 14.14
C ARG A 54 7.99 5.55 14.05
N PRO A 55 7.25 5.64 15.17
CA PRO A 55 5.84 5.98 15.18
C PRO A 55 5.52 7.25 14.38
N MET A 56 4.44 7.17 13.63
CA MET A 56 4.04 8.18 12.65
C MET A 56 2.96 9.08 13.23
N ASN A 57 3.17 10.40 13.10
CA ASN A 57 2.12 11.40 13.34
C ASN A 57 1.64 11.98 12.01
N ALA A 58 0.56 12.75 12.03
CA ALA A 58 -0.04 13.31 10.81
C ALA A 58 0.94 14.15 9.97
N ARG A 59 1.91 14.83 10.60
CA ARG A 59 2.94 15.61 9.88
C ARG A 59 3.91 14.68 9.14
N LYS A 60 4.44 13.65 9.81
CA LYS A 60 5.36 12.68 9.17
C LYS A 60 4.67 11.96 8.01
N ILE A 61 3.41 11.56 8.21
CA ILE A 61 2.62 10.87 7.18
C ILE A 61 2.41 11.80 5.98
N SER A 62 2.03 13.06 6.21
CA SER A 62 1.87 14.07 5.14
C SER A 62 3.12 14.22 4.29
N HIS A 63 4.31 14.28 4.90
CA HIS A 63 5.57 14.30 4.15
C HIS A 63 5.85 12.99 3.42
N TYR A 64 5.57 11.85 4.06
CA TYR A 64 5.85 10.54 3.50
C TYR A 64 4.99 10.23 2.26
N VAL A 65 3.71 10.60 2.30
CA VAL A 65 2.74 10.29 1.23
C VAL A 65 2.53 11.43 0.24
N GLY A 66 3.09 12.62 0.50
CA GLY A 66 2.94 13.80 -0.36
C GLY A 66 1.55 14.43 -0.37
N ALA A 67 0.73 14.23 0.67
CA ALA A 67 -0.63 14.77 0.76
C ALA A 67 -0.75 15.90 1.79
N PRO A 68 -1.68 16.87 1.61
CA PRO A 68 -1.93 17.92 2.60
C PRO A 68 -2.26 17.35 3.98
N ARG A 69 -1.77 18.00 5.04
CA ARG A 69 -1.95 17.53 6.43
C ARG A 69 -3.41 17.38 6.83
N SER A 70 -4.28 18.30 6.40
CA SER A 70 -5.74 18.22 6.64
C SER A 70 -6.36 16.97 6.00
N THR A 71 -5.96 16.65 4.77
CA THR A 71 -6.38 15.42 4.06
C THR A 71 -5.91 14.18 4.80
N VAL A 72 -4.66 14.17 5.31
CA VAL A 72 -4.14 13.06 6.11
C VAL A 72 -4.93 12.88 7.40
N ILE A 73 -5.22 13.95 8.14
CA ILE A 73 -6.01 13.89 9.37
C ILE A 73 -7.40 13.32 9.09
N ARG A 74 -8.10 13.81 8.06
CA ARG A 74 -9.42 13.32 7.66
C ARG A 74 -9.40 11.82 7.33
N LYS A 75 -8.37 11.35 6.61
CA LYS A 75 -8.24 9.95 6.23
C LYS A 75 -7.82 9.05 7.40
N LEU A 76 -6.98 9.54 8.31
CA LEU A 76 -6.68 8.84 9.56
C LEU A 76 -7.93 8.69 10.43
N GLN A 77 -8.80 9.70 10.46
CA GLN A 77 -10.08 9.62 11.14
C GLN A 77 -10.96 8.50 10.56
N GLN A 78 -11.06 8.42 9.23
CA GLN A 78 -11.77 7.32 8.54
C GLN A 78 -11.19 5.94 8.88
N LEU A 79 -9.85 5.80 8.89
CA LEU A 79 -9.19 4.55 9.26
C LEU A 79 -9.36 4.18 10.74
N MET A 80 -9.53 5.16 11.62
CA MET A 80 -9.85 4.92 13.03
C MET A 80 -11.30 4.48 13.21
N GLU A 81 -12.23 5.11 12.49
CA GLU A 81 -13.65 4.74 12.48
C GLU A 81 -13.87 3.31 11.98
N SER A 82 -13.05 2.85 11.03
CA SER A 82 -13.08 1.47 10.53
C SER A 82 -12.23 0.47 11.34
N GLY A 83 -11.64 0.90 12.47
CA GLY A 83 -10.85 0.03 13.34
C GLY A 83 -9.50 -0.45 12.76
N VAL A 84 -9.04 0.15 11.66
CA VAL A 84 -7.76 -0.21 11.00
C VAL A 84 -6.59 0.43 11.73
N VAL A 85 -6.75 1.70 12.11
CA VAL A 85 -5.76 2.51 12.81
C VAL A 85 -6.26 2.84 14.20
N VAL A 86 -5.35 2.91 15.17
CA VAL A 86 -5.64 3.42 16.51
C VAL A 86 -4.62 4.48 16.89
N LYS A 87 -5.02 5.39 17.80
CA LYS A 87 -4.07 6.32 18.41
C LYS A 87 -3.09 5.54 19.29
N ALA A 88 -1.83 5.95 19.23
CA ALA A 88 -0.77 5.54 20.13
C ALA A 88 -0.32 6.76 20.97
N GLU A 89 0.68 6.55 21.82
CA GLU A 89 1.23 7.61 22.67
C GLU A 89 1.80 8.78 21.84
N GLY A 90 1.81 9.98 22.42
CA GLY A 90 2.46 11.14 21.83
C GLY A 90 1.84 11.64 20.51
N ASN A 91 0.52 11.47 20.34
CA ASN A 91 -0.22 11.89 19.13
C ASN A 91 0.28 11.19 17.85
N THR A 92 0.69 9.93 18.00
CA THR A 92 1.09 9.05 16.91
C THR A 92 0.00 8.03 16.62
N PHE A 93 0.13 7.34 15.50
CA PHE A 93 -0.83 6.36 15.00
C PHE A 93 -0.12 5.02 14.81
N ARG A 94 -0.85 3.94 15.03
CA ARG A 94 -0.41 2.57 14.75
C ARG A 94 -1.55 1.79 14.11
N ILE A 95 -1.22 0.73 13.37
CA ILE A 95 -2.22 -0.22 12.90
C ILE A 95 -2.64 -1.10 14.09
N ASP A 96 -3.92 -1.42 14.16
CA ASP A 96 -4.43 -2.40 15.09
C ASP A 96 -3.85 -3.80 14.75
N PRO A 97 -3.10 -4.45 15.66
CA PRO A 97 -2.49 -5.76 15.40
C PRO A 97 -3.50 -6.85 15.08
N ASP A 98 -4.67 -6.84 15.69
CA ASP A 98 -5.70 -7.85 15.46
C ASP A 98 -6.33 -7.65 14.07
N TRP A 99 -6.58 -6.41 13.69
CA TRP A 99 -6.96 -6.09 12.31
C TRP A 99 -5.89 -6.54 11.32
N LEU A 100 -4.61 -6.21 11.56
CA LEU A 100 -3.51 -6.56 10.66
C LEU A 100 -3.38 -8.07 10.47
N ASN A 101 -3.47 -8.84 11.56
CA ASN A 101 -3.34 -10.28 11.52
C ASN A 101 -4.49 -10.97 10.76
N ARG A 102 -5.73 -10.45 10.88
CA ARG A 102 -6.89 -10.94 10.12
C ARG A 102 -6.83 -10.53 8.65
N SER A 103 -6.50 -9.27 8.38
CA SER A 103 -6.52 -8.67 7.05
C SER A 103 -5.31 -9.09 6.21
N MET A 104 -4.17 -9.37 6.85
CA MET A 104 -2.91 -9.71 6.19
C MET A 104 -2.24 -11.02 6.69
N PRO A 105 -2.92 -12.18 6.69
CA PRO A 105 -2.31 -13.46 7.02
C PRO A 105 -1.14 -13.83 6.09
N ARG A 106 -0.28 -14.72 6.59
CA ARG A 106 0.96 -15.16 5.94
C ARG A 106 0.76 -15.67 4.50
N SER A 107 -0.31 -16.41 4.22
CA SER A 107 -0.63 -16.91 2.88
C SER A 107 -0.79 -15.79 1.84
N LYS A 108 -1.33 -14.65 2.27
CA LYS A 108 -1.50 -13.47 1.41
C LYS A 108 -0.18 -12.73 1.21
N LEU A 109 0.65 -12.61 2.25
CA LEU A 109 2.03 -12.11 2.11
C LEU A 109 2.83 -12.97 1.12
N ASP A 110 2.69 -14.29 1.18
CA ASP A 110 3.35 -15.22 0.25
C ASP A 110 2.84 -15.07 -1.19
N ARG A 111 1.55 -14.73 -1.38
CA ARG A 111 0.99 -14.41 -2.71
C ARG A 111 1.58 -13.12 -3.26
N LEU A 112 1.65 -12.06 -2.46
CA LEU A 112 2.27 -10.78 -2.85
C LEU A 112 3.75 -10.97 -3.19
N LYS A 113 4.50 -11.66 -2.32
CA LYS A 113 5.92 -11.99 -2.54
C LYS A 113 6.13 -12.72 -3.87
N ARG A 114 5.33 -13.78 -4.13
CA ARG A 114 5.41 -14.52 -5.41
C ARG A 114 5.15 -13.63 -6.61
N ARG A 115 4.21 -12.68 -6.53
CA ARG A 115 3.92 -11.77 -7.64
C ARG A 115 5.04 -10.77 -7.90
N ILE A 116 5.61 -10.20 -6.83
CA ILE A 116 6.76 -9.30 -6.91
C ILE A 116 7.94 -10.04 -7.55
N LEU A 117 8.28 -11.24 -7.07
CA LEU A 117 9.40 -12.02 -7.60
C LEU A 117 9.23 -12.39 -9.08
N ARG A 118 8.03 -12.78 -9.52
CA ARG A 118 7.76 -13.03 -10.95
C ARG A 118 7.98 -11.79 -11.80
N SER A 119 7.45 -10.64 -11.36
CA SER A 119 7.57 -9.38 -12.08
C SER A 119 9.03 -8.91 -12.15
N ALA A 120 9.80 -9.12 -11.09
CA ALA A 120 11.24 -8.84 -11.06
C ALA A 120 12.01 -9.70 -12.07
N VAL A 121 11.69 -11.00 -12.17
CA VAL A 121 12.29 -11.90 -13.17
C VAL A 121 11.95 -11.45 -14.60
N GLU A 122 10.70 -11.06 -14.86
CA GLU A 122 10.27 -10.55 -16.17
C GLU A 122 11.02 -9.26 -16.53
N LEU A 123 11.09 -8.28 -15.63
CA LEU A 123 11.83 -7.04 -15.85
C LEU A 123 13.31 -7.28 -16.09
N ASN A 124 13.95 -8.18 -15.32
CA ASN A 124 15.36 -8.53 -15.50
C ASN A 124 15.65 -9.23 -16.83
N LYS A 125 14.67 -9.93 -17.43
CA LYS A 125 14.81 -10.47 -18.79
C LYS A 125 14.78 -9.36 -19.82
N LEU A 126 13.90 -8.37 -19.65
CA LEU A 126 13.77 -7.24 -20.58
C LEU A 126 15.00 -6.32 -20.53
N SER A 127 15.60 -6.12 -19.35
CA SER A 127 16.82 -5.32 -19.19
C SER A 127 18.08 -5.96 -19.78
N LYS A 128 18.03 -7.24 -20.16
CA LYS A 128 19.15 -7.96 -20.82
C LYS A 128 19.06 -7.96 -22.35
N VAL A 129 17.99 -7.37 -22.91
CA VAL A 129 17.68 -7.39 -24.34
C VAL A 129 17.77 -5.98 -24.97
N GLY A 130 18.09 -4.95 -24.18
CA GLY A 130 18.46 -3.61 -24.64
C GLY A 130 19.93 -3.33 -24.39
#